data_AF-A0AA46TMG4-F1
#
_entry.id   AF-A0AA46TMG4-F1
#
_cell.length_a   1.000
_cell.length_b   1.000
_cell.length_c   1.000
_cell.angle_alpha   90.00
_cell.angle_beta   90.00
_cell.angle_gamma   90.00
#
_symmetry.space_group_name_H-M   'P 1'
#
loop_
_entity.id
_entity.type
_entity.pdbx_description
1 polymer ?
#
loop_
_entity_poly.entity_id
_entity_poly.type
_entity_poly.pdbx_seq_one_letter_code
_entity_poly.pdbx_strand_id
1 'polypeptide(L)'
;MDQFVFLLVVGGRFAVPLLIPRFPIPAIVACLVLDGIDQTIFQLFGYDPPGYQSYDKAMDIFYLSIAYLTTMRNWNNHSAFVVARFLFYYRLAGSFIFELTHERAVLLIFPNTFEYFFIAYELVRTRWSTATVRMRTWVITAAAIWIFIKLPQEYWLHIAELDVTDTLRDYPWTRWLLASLIVGGAAVLWFVVRPRLPEPSHAIEVGAGPVPAAVDNAGDLAAVRVAGGWVWSWMTLEKVVLVGLVAEIYGQILPGVDHDSLQLFVAIGALVVINAGITLLASRRRWTIESAAYAVLARIATNVALVLLADRVLGSSGAGWDTLFFLCLVSLITTMHDRYQPVLAYRRSHGTTGSPPHRSSRSSTTPDSAQE
;
A
#
# COMPACT_ATOMS: atom_id res chain seq x y z
N MET A 1 13.44 28.85 8.59
CA MET A 1 13.66 27.55 9.26
C MET A 1 12.41 26.68 9.08
N ASP A 2 11.24 27.30 9.18
CA ASP A 2 9.91 26.69 9.17
C ASP A 2 9.60 25.93 7.86
N GLN A 3 9.93 26.52 6.70
CA GLN A 3 9.75 25.86 5.39
C GLN A 3 10.64 24.60 5.22
N PHE A 4 11.81 24.58 5.85
CA PHE A 4 12.70 23.41 5.80
C PHE A 4 12.18 22.27 6.67
N VAL A 5 11.67 22.58 7.87
CA VAL A 5 11.02 21.59 8.75
C VAL A 5 9.79 21.02 8.07
N PHE A 6 8.95 21.89 7.48
CA PHE A 6 7.81 21.46 6.67
C PHE A 6 8.23 20.48 5.58
N LEU A 7 9.21 20.85 4.75
CA LEU A 7 9.70 19.99 3.68
C LEU A 7 10.27 18.65 4.18
N LEU A 8 10.92 18.63 5.34
CA LEU A 8 11.47 17.42 5.95
C LEU A 8 10.35 16.48 6.40
N VAL A 9 9.36 16.99 7.12
CA VAL A 9 8.22 16.20 7.59
C VAL A 9 7.42 15.66 6.41
N VAL A 10 7.11 16.51 5.43
CA VAL A 10 6.43 16.13 4.18
C VAL A 10 7.23 15.09 3.42
N GLY A 11 8.53 15.33 3.23
CA GLY A 11 9.43 14.41 2.56
C GLY A 11 9.51 13.07 3.27
N GLY A 12 9.54 13.07 4.61
CA GLY A 12 9.50 11.87 5.44
C GLY A 12 8.22 11.08 5.24
N ARG A 13 7.07 11.75 5.26
CA ARG A 13 5.76 11.12 5.05
C ARG A 13 5.61 10.51 3.64
N PHE A 14 6.30 11.00 2.61
CA PHE A 14 6.36 10.35 1.30
C PHE A 14 7.45 9.27 1.19
N ALA A 15 8.59 9.44 1.86
CA ALA A 15 9.73 8.54 1.74
C ALA A 15 9.61 7.27 2.61
N VAL A 16 9.12 7.40 3.84
CA VAL A 16 9.01 6.28 4.79
C VAL A 16 8.07 5.18 4.28
N PRO A 17 6.89 5.47 3.67
CA PRO A 17 6.04 4.44 3.09
C PRO A 17 6.76 3.57 2.04
N LEU A 18 7.72 4.13 1.29
CA LEU A 18 8.50 3.39 0.29
C LEU A 18 9.39 2.30 0.89
N LEU A 19 9.60 2.32 2.21
CA LEU A 19 10.32 1.29 2.94
C LEU A 19 9.41 0.11 3.32
N ILE A 20 8.08 0.27 3.31
CA ILE A 20 7.10 -0.78 3.67
C ILE A 20 7.29 -2.06 2.85
N PRO A 21 7.52 -2.02 1.52
CA PRO A 21 7.79 -3.24 0.76
C PRO A 21 8.96 -4.07 1.29
N ARG A 22 9.98 -3.43 1.89
CA ARG A 22 11.22 -4.08 2.35
C ARG A 22 11.22 -4.41 3.84
N PHE A 23 10.70 -3.49 4.66
CA PHE A 23 10.63 -3.57 6.12
C PHE A 23 9.21 -3.22 6.59
N PRO A 24 8.22 -4.11 6.42
CA PRO A 24 6.82 -3.74 6.60
C PRO A 24 6.50 -3.24 8.01
N ILE A 25 6.92 -3.96 9.06
CA ILE A 25 6.63 -3.58 10.45
C ILE A 25 7.37 -2.30 10.87
N PRO A 26 8.71 -2.17 10.73
CA PRO A 26 9.38 -0.95 11.14
C PRO A 26 8.90 0.27 10.35
N ALA A 27 8.67 0.13 9.04
CA ALA A 27 8.23 1.24 8.21
C ALA A 27 6.79 1.66 8.52
N ILE A 28 5.86 0.72 8.71
CA ILE A 28 4.47 1.04 9.03
C ILE A 28 4.35 1.73 10.40
N VAL A 29 5.12 1.26 11.38
CA VAL A 29 5.19 1.90 12.71
C VAL A 29 5.84 3.28 12.60
N ALA A 30 6.89 3.44 11.79
CA ALA A 30 7.49 4.75 11.55
C ALA A 30 6.52 5.73 10.86
N CYS A 31 5.68 5.26 9.94
CA CYS A 31 4.60 6.07 9.37
C CYS A 31 3.60 6.51 10.43
N LEU A 32 3.11 5.60 11.28
CA LEU A 32 2.20 5.91 12.39
C LEU A 32 2.80 6.90 13.39
N VAL A 33 4.09 6.74 13.72
CA VAL A 33 4.77 7.66 14.64
C VAL A 33 4.92 9.03 14.01
N LEU A 34 5.35 9.10 12.75
CA LEU A 34 5.47 10.36 12.02
C LEU A 34 4.10 11.04 11.87
N ASP A 35 3.04 10.24 11.74
CA ASP A 35 1.65 10.71 11.70
C ASP A 35 1.15 11.29 13.01
N GLY A 36 1.46 10.64 14.13
CA GLY A 36 1.03 11.15 15.43
C GLY A 36 1.79 12.40 15.91
N ILE A 37 2.96 12.72 15.34
CA ILE A 37 3.83 13.80 15.86
C ILE A 37 3.99 15.00 14.92
N ASP A 38 3.60 14.90 13.66
CA ASP A 38 3.87 15.97 12.68
C ASP A 38 3.16 17.28 13.02
N GLN A 39 1.90 17.24 13.48
CA GLN A 39 1.20 18.43 13.95
C GLN A 39 1.92 19.05 15.14
N THR A 40 2.40 18.23 16.09
CA THR A 40 3.19 18.70 17.23
C THR A 40 4.51 19.33 16.78
N ILE A 41 5.18 18.73 15.79
CA ILE A 41 6.40 19.29 15.20
C ILE A 41 6.10 20.67 14.60
N PHE A 42 5.04 20.81 13.80
CA PHE A 42 4.67 22.11 13.21
C PHE A 42 4.37 23.18 14.27
N GLN A 43 3.62 22.82 15.31
CA GLN A 43 3.33 23.70 16.44
C GLN A 43 4.59 24.14 17.19
N LEU A 44 5.53 23.22 17.45
CA LEU A 44 6.80 23.53 18.13
C LEU A 44 7.66 24.53 17.34
N PHE A 45 7.57 24.52 16.01
CA PHE A 45 8.26 25.44 15.12
C PHE A 45 7.42 26.68 14.76
N GLY A 46 6.25 26.87 15.38
CA GLY A 46 5.41 28.05 15.19
C GLY A 46 4.79 28.15 13.79
N TYR A 47 4.66 27.04 13.08
CA TYR A 47 4.10 26.97 11.74
C TYR A 47 2.76 26.23 11.77
N ASP A 48 1.72 26.83 11.20
CA ASP A 48 0.42 26.18 11.00
C ASP A 48 0.11 26.17 9.50
N PRO A 49 0.32 25.04 8.80
CA PRO A 49 0.11 24.97 7.37
C PRO A 49 -1.37 25.16 7.03
N PRO A 50 -1.73 26.08 6.12
CA PRO A 50 -3.10 26.22 5.66
C PRO A 50 -3.53 24.91 4.97
N GLY A 51 -4.68 24.36 5.36
CA GLY A 51 -5.20 23.11 4.80
C GLY A 51 -4.50 21.84 5.28
N TYR A 52 -3.83 21.87 6.45
CA TYR A 52 -3.14 20.71 7.03
C TYR A 52 -4.00 19.44 7.07
N GLN A 53 -5.29 19.54 7.40
CA GLN A 53 -6.20 18.39 7.45
C GLN A 53 -6.38 17.69 6.09
N SER A 54 -6.49 18.44 5.00
CA SER A 54 -6.65 17.87 3.66
C SER A 54 -5.33 17.23 3.21
N TYR A 55 -4.22 17.89 3.52
CA TYR A 55 -2.87 17.38 3.25
C TYR A 55 -2.60 16.06 4.00
N ASP A 56 -2.87 16.01 5.30
CA ASP A 56 -2.69 14.84 6.18
C ASP A 56 -3.45 13.62 5.64
N LYS A 57 -4.73 13.81 5.30
CA LYS A 57 -5.57 12.79 4.65
C LYS A 57 -4.99 12.29 3.33
N ALA A 58 -4.42 13.16 2.51
CA ALA A 58 -3.80 12.77 1.25
C ALA A 58 -2.62 11.81 1.53
N MET A 59 -1.79 12.15 2.51
CA MET A 59 -0.65 11.31 2.91
C MET A 59 -1.08 9.95 3.41
N ASP A 60 -2.16 9.88 4.18
CA ASP A 60 -2.75 8.63 4.64
C ASP A 60 -3.13 7.73 3.48
N ILE A 61 -3.83 8.28 2.48
CA ILE A 61 -4.25 7.50 1.30
C ILE A 61 -3.03 6.99 0.53
N PHE A 62 -2.00 7.81 0.36
CA PHE A 62 -0.76 7.38 -0.27
C PHE A 62 -0.10 6.24 0.51
N TYR A 63 0.13 6.43 1.79
CA TYR A 63 0.75 5.44 2.65
C TYR A 63 -0.04 4.11 2.69
N LEU A 64 -1.37 4.16 2.84
CA LEU A 64 -2.24 2.97 2.81
C LEU A 64 -2.21 2.30 1.43
N SER A 65 -2.12 3.06 0.34
CA SER A 65 -1.96 2.52 -1.02
C SER A 65 -0.64 1.76 -1.17
N ILE A 66 0.45 2.30 -0.63
CA ILE A 66 1.76 1.63 -0.64
C ILE A 66 1.73 0.35 0.23
N ALA A 67 1.09 0.38 1.39
CA ALA A 67 0.87 -0.79 2.23
C ALA A 67 0.04 -1.85 1.48
N TYR A 68 -1.04 -1.45 0.81
CA TYR A 68 -1.85 -2.35 -0.01
C TYR A 68 -1.04 -3.01 -1.13
N LEU A 69 -0.30 -2.24 -1.92
CA LEU A 69 0.58 -2.77 -2.96
C LEU A 69 1.62 -3.73 -2.40
N THR A 70 2.15 -3.43 -1.20
CA THR A 70 3.08 -4.32 -0.49
C THR A 70 2.49 -5.69 -0.21
N THR A 71 1.18 -5.79 0.08
CA THR A 71 0.53 -7.10 0.27
C THR A 71 0.66 -8.00 -0.96
N MET A 72 0.60 -7.44 -2.18
CA MET A 72 0.77 -8.21 -3.43
C MET A 72 2.18 -8.81 -3.53
N ARG A 73 3.20 -8.06 -3.09
CA ARG A 73 4.60 -8.48 -3.11
C ARG A 73 4.93 -9.46 -2.00
N ASN A 74 4.48 -9.19 -0.78
CA ASN A 74 5.02 -9.81 0.44
C ASN A 74 4.17 -10.96 0.95
N TRP A 75 2.85 -10.97 0.68
CA TRP A 75 1.96 -11.94 1.30
C TRP A 75 1.93 -13.24 0.49
N ASN A 76 2.11 -14.36 1.18
CA ASN A 76 2.04 -15.71 0.61
C ASN A 76 0.66 -16.36 0.80
N ASN A 77 -0.20 -15.81 1.66
CA ASN A 77 -1.56 -16.29 1.88
C ASN A 77 -2.56 -15.48 1.05
N HIS A 78 -3.15 -16.13 0.03
CA HIS A 78 -4.15 -15.49 -0.82
C HIS A 78 -5.42 -15.08 -0.07
N SER A 79 -5.85 -15.85 0.93
CA SER A 79 -7.04 -15.54 1.73
C SER A 79 -6.85 -14.24 2.49
N ALA A 80 -5.70 -14.06 3.15
CA ALA A 80 -5.36 -12.82 3.83
C ALA A 80 -5.36 -11.63 2.85
N PHE A 81 -4.76 -11.82 1.67
CA PHE A 81 -4.74 -10.79 0.63
C PHE A 81 -6.15 -10.34 0.22
N VAL A 82 -7.10 -11.28 0.06
CA VAL A 82 -8.48 -10.94 -0.31
C VAL A 82 -9.17 -10.12 0.77
N VAL A 83 -8.97 -10.47 2.05
CA VAL A 83 -9.50 -9.70 3.19
C VAL A 83 -8.87 -8.30 3.24
N ALA A 84 -7.55 -8.21 3.12
CA ALA A 84 -6.82 -6.94 3.07
C ALA A 84 -7.30 -6.05 1.92
N ARG A 85 -7.47 -6.64 0.72
CA ARG A 85 -8.01 -5.94 -0.45
C ARG A 85 -9.40 -5.38 -0.18
N PHE A 86 -10.30 -6.18 0.40
CA PHE A 86 -11.63 -5.71 0.77
C PHE A 86 -11.56 -4.54 1.77
N LEU A 87 -10.80 -4.69 2.86
CA LEU A 87 -10.68 -3.64 3.89
C LEU A 87 -10.08 -2.35 3.33
N PHE A 88 -9.08 -2.45 2.45
CA PHE A 88 -8.45 -1.30 1.82
C PHE A 88 -9.44 -0.55 0.91
N TYR A 89 -10.11 -1.25 -0.01
CA TYR A 89 -11.09 -0.60 -0.89
C TYR A 89 -12.32 -0.10 -0.13
N TYR A 90 -12.71 -0.80 0.93
CA TYR A 90 -13.76 -0.33 1.83
C TYR A 90 -13.37 1.02 2.46
N ARG A 91 -12.16 1.14 3.02
CA ARG A 91 -11.64 2.40 3.54
C ARG A 91 -11.54 3.48 2.45
N LEU A 92 -11.03 3.14 1.28
CA LEU A 92 -10.85 4.09 0.17
C LEU A 92 -12.20 4.64 -0.33
N ALA A 93 -13.21 3.78 -0.44
CA ALA A 93 -14.58 4.19 -0.76
C ALA A 93 -15.15 5.11 0.32
N GLY A 94 -14.90 4.81 1.60
CA GLY A 94 -15.25 5.70 2.71
C GLY A 94 -14.61 7.07 2.62
N SER A 95 -13.30 7.14 2.34
CA SER A 95 -12.59 8.40 2.13
C SER A 95 -13.16 9.20 0.96
N PHE A 96 -13.49 8.53 -0.15
CA PHE A 96 -14.11 9.17 -1.31
C PHE A 96 -15.51 9.71 -0.99
N ILE A 97 -16.37 8.91 -0.34
CA ILE A 97 -17.73 9.35 0.05
C ILE A 97 -17.64 10.51 1.05
N PHE A 98 -16.73 10.43 2.02
CA PHE A 98 -16.50 11.51 2.99
C PHE A 98 -16.13 12.81 2.27
N GLU A 99 -15.28 12.75 1.25
CA GLU A 99 -14.87 13.96 0.53
C GLU A 99 -16.03 14.57 -0.27
N LEU A 100 -16.94 13.75 -0.78
CA LEU A 100 -18.14 14.24 -1.46
C LEU A 100 -19.18 14.82 -0.49
N THR A 101 -19.43 14.16 0.65
CA THR A 101 -20.51 14.54 1.57
C THR A 101 -20.07 15.47 2.69
N HIS A 102 -18.77 15.49 3.01
CA HIS A 102 -18.18 16.15 4.17
C HIS A 102 -18.73 15.66 5.53
N GLU A 103 -19.38 14.49 5.54
CA GLU A 103 -20.06 13.94 6.72
C GLU A 103 -19.13 13.02 7.53
N ARG A 104 -18.76 13.43 8.75
CA ARG A 104 -17.88 12.66 9.65
C ARG A 104 -18.41 11.27 9.98
N ALA A 105 -19.73 11.09 10.00
CA ALA A 105 -20.36 9.80 10.23
C ALA A 105 -19.95 8.73 9.20
N VAL A 106 -19.56 9.14 7.99
CA VAL A 106 -19.04 8.22 6.96
C VAL A 106 -17.76 7.55 7.42
N LEU A 107 -16.85 8.27 8.11
CA LEU A 107 -15.58 7.70 8.58
C LEU A 107 -15.80 6.63 9.66
N LEU A 108 -16.85 6.78 10.47
CA LEU A 108 -17.24 5.76 11.46
C LEU A 108 -17.80 4.49 10.80
N ILE A 109 -18.54 4.63 9.70
CA ILE A 109 -19.01 3.48 8.91
C ILE A 109 -17.85 2.82 8.18
N PHE A 110 -16.91 3.61 7.67
CA PHE A 110 -15.74 3.15 6.90
C PHE A 110 -14.41 3.35 7.65
N PRO A 111 -14.22 2.68 8.80
CA PRO A 111 -13.05 2.89 9.63
C PRO A 111 -11.80 2.31 9.00
N ASN A 112 -10.63 2.81 9.39
CA ASN A 112 -9.34 2.33 8.87
C ASN A 112 -8.93 0.97 9.48
N THR A 113 -9.74 -0.07 9.30
CA THR A 113 -9.46 -1.44 9.77
C THR A 113 -8.31 -2.09 9.00
N PHE A 114 -8.07 -1.65 7.75
CA PHE A 114 -7.03 -2.20 6.89
C PHE A 114 -5.63 -2.07 7.51
N GLU A 115 -5.26 -0.90 8.03
CA GLU A 115 -3.95 -0.66 8.62
C GLU A 115 -3.65 -1.64 9.77
N TYR A 116 -4.60 -1.79 10.69
CA TYR A 116 -4.45 -2.65 11.87
C TYR A 116 -4.41 -4.12 11.46
N PHE A 117 -5.21 -4.50 10.46
CA PHE A 117 -5.16 -5.84 9.89
C PHE A 117 -3.81 -6.12 9.21
N PHE A 118 -3.25 -5.14 8.50
CA PHE A 118 -1.92 -5.25 7.90
C PHE A 118 -0.85 -5.46 8.98
N ILE A 119 -0.86 -4.65 10.05
CA ILE A 119 0.06 -4.80 11.19
C ILE A 119 -0.10 -6.18 11.82
N ALA A 120 -1.32 -6.63 12.08
CA ALA A 120 -1.59 -7.93 12.69
C ALA A 120 -1.06 -9.09 11.82
N TYR A 121 -1.31 -9.06 10.50
CA TYR A 121 -0.78 -10.06 9.58
C TYR A 121 0.76 -10.07 9.57
N GLU A 122 1.36 -8.89 9.45
CA GLU A 122 2.81 -8.73 9.38
C GLU A 122 3.50 -9.17 10.68
N LEU A 123 2.90 -8.90 11.83
CA LEU A 123 3.36 -9.38 13.13
C LEU A 123 3.35 -10.90 13.19
N VAL A 124 2.27 -11.55 12.75
CA VAL A 124 2.20 -13.02 12.70
C VAL A 124 3.29 -13.56 11.75
N ARG A 125 3.49 -12.94 10.59
CA ARG A 125 4.52 -13.36 9.63
C ARG A 125 5.94 -13.32 10.19
N THR A 126 6.24 -12.43 11.13
CA THR A 126 7.61 -12.32 11.69
C THR A 126 8.10 -13.59 12.37
N ARG A 127 7.18 -14.45 12.84
CA ARG A 127 7.47 -15.62 13.68
C ARG A 127 6.76 -16.90 13.23
N TRP A 128 5.68 -16.80 12.48
CA TRP A 128 4.87 -17.94 12.07
C TRP A 128 4.58 -17.94 10.57
N SER A 129 4.51 -19.14 9.99
CA SER A 129 4.06 -19.31 8.62
C SER A 129 2.57 -19.01 8.50
N THR A 130 2.23 -17.98 7.73
CA THR A 130 0.84 -17.59 7.47
C THR A 130 0.19 -18.40 6.35
N ALA A 131 0.95 -19.20 5.60
CA ALA A 131 0.47 -19.82 4.36
C ALA A 131 -0.69 -20.82 4.56
N THR A 132 -0.72 -21.51 5.71
CA THR A 132 -1.73 -22.55 6.01
C THR A 132 -2.97 -21.99 6.73
N VAL A 133 -2.96 -20.71 7.11
CA VAL A 133 -4.05 -20.09 7.86
C VAL A 133 -5.28 -19.93 6.98
N ARG A 134 -6.42 -20.43 7.45
CA ARG A 134 -7.69 -20.41 6.71
C ARG A 134 -8.29 -19.02 6.64
N MET A 135 -9.07 -18.75 5.58
CA MET A 135 -9.85 -17.52 5.39
C MET A 135 -10.66 -17.13 6.64
N ARG A 136 -11.34 -18.10 7.26
CA ARG A 136 -12.17 -17.86 8.45
C ARG A 136 -11.39 -17.16 9.57
N THR A 137 -10.14 -17.56 9.80
CA THR A 137 -9.30 -16.94 10.83
C THR A 137 -9.04 -15.48 10.50
N TRP A 138 -8.67 -15.17 9.26
CA TRP A 138 -8.42 -13.79 8.83
C TRP A 138 -9.67 -12.91 8.87
N VAL A 139 -10.84 -13.45 8.50
CA VAL A 139 -12.12 -12.73 8.63
C VAL A 139 -12.46 -12.46 10.09
N ILE A 140 -12.28 -13.45 10.98
CA ILE A 140 -12.50 -13.25 12.43
C ILE A 140 -11.52 -12.22 12.98
N THR A 141 -10.24 -12.27 12.60
CA THR A 141 -9.25 -11.27 13.01
C THR A 141 -9.65 -9.86 12.53
N ALA A 142 -10.05 -9.72 11.26
CA ALA A 142 -10.52 -8.44 10.73
C ALA A 142 -11.77 -7.94 11.47
N ALA A 143 -12.76 -8.80 11.72
CA ALA A 143 -13.96 -8.45 12.46
C ALA A 143 -13.66 -8.07 13.91
N ALA A 144 -12.74 -8.78 14.57
CA ALA A 144 -12.32 -8.47 15.93
C ALA A 144 -11.62 -7.11 16.01
N ILE A 145 -10.70 -6.81 15.09
CA ILE A 145 -10.06 -5.51 14.99
C ILE A 145 -11.10 -4.42 14.75
N TRP A 146 -12.03 -4.64 13.82
CA TRP A 146 -13.09 -3.70 13.52
C TRP A 146 -13.94 -3.39 14.76
N ILE A 147 -14.53 -4.41 15.38
CA ILE A 147 -15.55 -4.25 16.43
C ILE A 147 -14.94 -3.78 17.74
N PHE A 148 -13.80 -4.33 18.15
CA PHE A 148 -13.25 -4.09 19.48
C PHE A 148 -12.20 -2.98 19.54
N ILE A 149 -11.55 -2.67 18.41
CA ILE A 149 -10.50 -1.64 18.38
C ILE A 149 -11.03 -0.42 17.63
N LYS A 150 -11.46 -0.61 16.38
CA LYS A 150 -11.76 0.53 15.51
C LYS A 150 -13.08 1.20 15.83
N LEU A 151 -14.17 0.47 16.01
CA LEU A 151 -15.47 1.08 16.28
C LEU A 151 -15.46 1.96 17.55
N PRO A 152 -14.87 1.52 18.69
CA PRO A 152 -14.70 2.39 19.85
C PRO A 152 -13.81 3.61 19.57
N GLN A 153 -12.69 3.41 18.85
CA GLN A 153 -11.77 4.50 18.49
C GLN A 153 -12.47 5.55 17.62
N GLU A 154 -13.22 5.13 16.61
CA GLU A 154 -13.88 6.00 15.64
C GLU A 154 -15.09 6.70 16.26
N TYR A 155 -15.83 6.03 17.15
CA TYR A 155 -16.86 6.66 17.98
C TYR A 155 -16.26 7.78 18.85
N TRP A 156 -15.13 7.49 19.49
CA TRP A 156 -14.44 8.45 20.36
C TRP A 156 -13.97 9.68 19.59
N LEU A 157 -13.38 9.49 18.41
CA LEU A 157 -12.85 10.57 17.58
C LEU A 157 -13.93 11.38 16.86
N HIS A 158 -14.97 10.73 16.32
CA HIS A 158 -15.91 11.37 15.40
C HIS A 158 -17.27 11.71 15.99
N ILE A 159 -17.73 11.01 17.04
CA ILE A 159 -19.00 11.32 17.71
C ILE A 159 -18.75 12.06 19.02
N ALA A 160 -17.82 11.57 19.84
CA ALA A 160 -17.50 12.23 21.10
C ALA A 160 -16.59 13.45 20.90
N GLU A 161 -15.91 13.57 19.75
CA GLU A 161 -14.94 14.64 19.44
C GLU A 161 -13.90 14.86 20.55
N LEU A 162 -13.57 13.78 21.27
CA LEU A 162 -12.63 13.82 22.38
C LEU A 162 -11.23 13.51 21.86
N ASP A 163 -10.33 14.48 21.91
CA ASP A 163 -8.91 14.20 21.77
C ASP A 163 -8.44 13.44 23.01
N VAL A 164 -7.69 12.35 22.80
CA VAL A 164 -7.07 11.58 23.90
C VAL A 164 -6.15 12.48 24.72
N THR A 165 -5.44 13.40 24.07
CA THR A 165 -4.51 14.31 24.74
C THR A 165 -5.24 15.25 25.69
N ASP A 166 -6.35 15.84 25.23
CA ASP A 166 -7.19 16.71 26.04
C ASP A 166 -7.88 15.92 27.15
N THR A 167 -8.37 14.71 26.87
CA THR A 167 -8.98 13.85 27.89
C THR A 167 -7.97 13.47 29.00
N LEU A 168 -6.73 13.14 28.64
CA LEU A 168 -5.65 12.83 29.58
C LEU A 168 -5.19 14.07 30.36
N ARG A 169 -5.37 15.27 29.80
CA ARG A 169 -5.10 16.54 30.46
C ARG A 169 -6.20 16.88 31.48
N ASP A 170 -7.45 16.78 31.06
CA ASP A 170 -8.62 17.20 31.83
C ASP A 170 -8.98 16.22 32.95
N TYR A 171 -8.69 14.92 32.76
CA TYR A 171 -9.01 13.87 33.72
C TYR A 171 -7.76 13.08 34.11
N PRO A 172 -7.03 13.47 35.17
CA PRO A 172 -5.78 12.80 35.57
C PRO A 172 -5.92 11.28 35.84
N TRP A 173 -7.10 10.83 36.28
CA TRP A 173 -7.38 9.42 36.52
C TRP A 173 -7.33 8.56 35.25
N THR A 174 -7.59 9.15 34.08
CA THR A 174 -7.55 8.44 32.79
C THR A 174 -6.15 7.97 32.43
N ARG A 175 -5.09 8.66 32.90
CA ARG A 175 -3.69 8.21 32.73
C ARG A 175 -3.44 6.89 33.45
N TRP A 176 -3.95 6.77 34.67
CA TRP A 176 -3.84 5.54 35.46
C TRP A 176 -4.70 4.42 34.90
N LEU A 177 -5.91 4.75 34.40
CA LEU A 177 -6.74 3.80 33.67
C LEU A 177 -6.00 3.28 32.44
N LEU A 178 -5.43 4.17 31.61
CA LEU A 178 -4.70 3.80 30.40
C LEU A 178 -3.48 2.93 30.73
N ALA A 179 -2.68 3.33 31.73
CA ALA A 179 -1.55 2.52 32.20
C ALA A 179 -2.01 1.13 32.68
N SER A 180 -3.12 1.06 33.42
CA SER A 180 -3.70 -0.21 33.90
C SER A 180 -4.20 -1.08 32.75
N LEU A 181 -4.82 -0.49 31.71
CA LEU A 181 -5.24 -1.20 30.51
C LEU A 181 -4.06 -1.74 29.72
N ILE A 182 -2.97 -0.96 29.59
CA ILE A 182 -1.73 -1.40 28.92
C ILE A 182 -1.11 -2.57 29.69
N VAL A 183 -0.95 -2.44 31.01
CA VAL A 183 -0.38 -3.50 31.86
C VAL A 183 -1.29 -4.74 31.85
N GLY A 184 -2.60 -4.56 31.96
CA GLY A 184 -3.57 -5.65 31.87
C GLY A 184 -3.53 -6.35 30.52
N GLY A 185 -3.49 -5.60 29.42
CA GLY A 185 -3.33 -6.15 28.07
C GLY A 185 -2.03 -6.91 27.89
N ALA A 186 -0.92 -6.38 28.41
CA ALA A 186 0.38 -7.05 28.41
C ALA A 186 0.35 -8.35 29.25
N ALA A 187 -0.32 -8.33 30.41
CA ALA A 187 -0.50 -9.51 31.24
C ALA A 187 -1.35 -10.58 30.54
N VAL A 188 -2.46 -10.21 29.91
CA VAL A 188 -3.26 -11.14 29.08
C VAL A 188 -2.41 -11.70 27.94
N LEU A 189 -1.63 -10.87 27.26
CA LEU A 189 -0.75 -11.32 26.19
C LEU A 189 0.32 -12.30 26.70
N TRP A 190 0.92 -12.04 27.86
CA TRP A 190 1.99 -12.86 28.42
C TRP A 190 1.49 -14.17 29.05
N PHE A 191 0.40 -14.13 29.81
CA PHE A 191 -0.10 -15.28 30.59
C PHE A 191 -1.20 -16.07 29.90
N VAL A 192 -1.98 -15.46 29.00
CA VAL A 192 -3.14 -16.11 28.36
C VAL A 192 -2.89 -16.42 26.89
N VAL A 193 -2.34 -15.46 26.14
CA VAL A 193 -2.11 -15.62 24.69
C VAL A 193 -0.83 -16.39 24.43
N ARG A 194 0.31 -15.93 24.95
CA ARG A 194 1.64 -16.51 24.68
C ARG A 194 1.70 -18.03 24.92
N PRO A 195 1.15 -18.60 26.02
CA PRO A 195 1.20 -20.05 26.25
C PRO A 195 0.33 -20.87 25.29
N ARG A 196 -0.63 -20.23 24.60
CA ARG A 196 -1.52 -20.87 23.63
C ARG A 196 -1.04 -20.70 22.19
N LEU A 197 0.05 -19.97 21.96
CA LEU A 197 0.60 -19.80 20.64
C LEU A 197 1.32 -21.08 20.20
N PRO A 198 1.18 -21.48 18.92
CA PRO A 198 1.94 -22.60 18.38
C PRO A 198 3.43 -22.27 18.37
N GLU A 199 4.27 -23.30 18.31
CA GLU A 199 5.72 -23.14 18.20
C GLU A 199 6.07 -22.24 17.00
N PRO A 200 7.01 -21.29 17.15
CA PRO A 200 7.45 -20.44 16.06
C PRO A 200 7.92 -21.28 14.87
N SER A 201 7.47 -20.91 13.67
CA SER A 201 7.84 -21.64 12.45
C SER A 201 9.29 -21.36 12.02
N HIS A 202 9.83 -20.20 12.41
CA HIS A 202 11.16 -19.72 12.04
C HIS A 202 11.66 -18.65 13.02
N ALA A 203 12.93 -18.24 12.88
CA ALA A 203 13.51 -17.13 13.64
C ALA A 203 12.83 -15.79 13.32
N ILE A 204 13.04 -14.75 14.13
CA ILE A 204 12.42 -13.43 13.88
C ILE A 204 12.89 -12.90 12.52
N GLU A 205 11.94 -12.73 11.60
CA GLU A 205 12.17 -12.13 10.29
C GLU A 205 11.39 -10.83 10.15
N VAL A 206 12.08 -9.71 10.33
CA VAL A 206 11.49 -8.36 10.23
C VAL A 206 11.39 -7.91 8.77
N GLY A 207 12.35 -8.31 7.95
CA GLY A 207 12.38 -7.99 6.52
C GLY A 207 11.39 -8.82 5.73
N ALA A 208 10.91 -8.25 4.62
CA ALA A 208 10.23 -9.05 3.62
C ALA A 208 11.22 -10.07 3.01
N GLY A 209 10.84 -11.35 2.99
CA GLY A 209 11.59 -12.41 2.32
C GLY A 209 11.76 -12.14 0.81
N PRO A 210 12.63 -12.90 0.13
CA PRO A 210 12.88 -12.73 -1.30
C PRO A 210 11.61 -12.99 -2.13
N VAL A 211 11.54 -12.31 -3.27
CA VAL A 211 10.51 -12.58 -4.28
C VAL A 211 10.81 -13.97 -4.88
N PRO A 212 9.81 -14.77 -5.29
CA PRO A 212 10.08 -16.08 -5.88
C PRO A 212 11.02 -15.96 -7.09
N ALA A 213 12.01 -16.86 -7.20
CA ALA A 213 13.03 -16.80 -8.24
C ALA A 213 12.47 -16.72 -9.67
N ALA A 214 11.30 -17.33 -9.92
CA ALA A 214 10.60 -17.31 -11.19
C ALA A 214 10.01 -15.93 -11.57
N VAL A 215 10.05 -14.94 -10.68
CA VAL A 215 9.53 -13.57 -10.87
C VAL A 215 10.49 -12.54 -10.25
N ASP A 216 11.76 -12.90 -10.07
CA ASP A 216 12.76 -12.03 -9.44
C ASP A 216 13.37 -11.03 -10.45
N ASN A 217 13.52 -11.46 -11.71
CA ASN A 217 14.11 -10.64 -12.76
C ASN A 217 13.04 -9.98 -13.66
N ALA A 218 13.41 -8.85 -14.26
CA ALA A 218 12.49 -8.09 -15.11
C ALA A 218 12.09 -8.87 -16.39
N GLY A 219 12.98 -9.74 -16.90
CA GLY A 219 12.68 -10.64 -18.01
C GLY A 219 11.61 -11.68 -17.66
N ASP A 220 11.69 -12.29 -16.48
CA ASP A 220 10.74 -13.29 -16.02
C ASP A 220 9.37 -12.66 -15.74
N LEU A 221 9.35 -11.48 -15.12
CA LEU A 221 8.14 -10.67 -14.95
C LEU A 221 7.47 -10.33 -16.29
N ALA A 222 8.27 -9.98 -17.30
CA ALA A 222 7.77 -9.71 -18.65
C ALA A 222 7.16 -10.97 -19.30
N ALA A 223 7.75 -12.14 -19.10
CA ALA A 223 7.22 -13.40 -19.60
C ALA A 223 5.86 -13.75 -18.99
N VAL A 224 5.73 -13.66 -17.66
CA VAL A 224 4.45 -13.88 -16.96
C VAL A 224 3.39 -12.87 -17.44
N ARG A 225 3.78 -11.60 -17.61
CA ARG A 225 2.88 -10.55 -18.12
C ARG A 225 2.39 -10.81 -19.54
N VAL A 226 3.28 -11.23 -20.43
CA VAL A 226 2.92 -11.56 -21.83
C VAL A 226 1.99 -12.77 -21.87
N ALA A 227 2.29 -13.82 -21.09
CA ALA A 227 1.45 -15.01 -21.00
C ALA A 227 0.03 -14.69 -20.50
N GLY A 228 -0.10 -13.72 -19.59
CA GLY A 228 -1.38 -13.31 -19.03
C GLY A 228 -2.22 -12.36 -19.89
N GLY A 229 -1.65 -11.72 -20.93
CA GLY A 229 -2.39 -10.83 -21.82
C GLY A 229 -3.04 -9.62 -21.13
N TRP A 230 -2.43 -9.11 -20.05
CA TRP A 230 -3.06 -8.21 -19.07
C TRP A 230 -3.34 -6.76 -19.50
N VAL A 231 -3.73 -6.51 -20.75
CA VAL A 231 -4.34 -5.22 -21.12
C VAL A 231 -5.82 -5.22 -20.74
N TRP A 232 -6.54 -6.29 -21.09
CA TRP A 232 -7.96 -6.46 -20.78
C TRP A 232 -8.14 -7.51 -19.67
N SER A 233 -7.77 -7.14 -18.46
CA SER A 233 -7.83 -8.06 -17.31
C SER A 233 -8.47 -7.39 -16.10
N TRP A 234 -8.97 -8.21 -15.18
CA TRP A 234 -9.41 -7.75 -13.86
C TRP A 234 -8.31 -6.94 -13.13
N MET A 235 -7.04 -7.23 -13.42
CA MET A 235 -5.90 -6.52 -12.82
C MET A 235 -5.75 -5.11 -13.37
N THR A 236 -5.97 -4.90 -14.67
CA THR A 236 -6.00 -3.55 -15.27
C THR A 236 -7.16 -2.76 -14.71
N LEU A 237 -8.34 -3.38 -14.58
CA LEU A 237 -9.50 -2.74 -13.98
C LEU A 237 -9.22 -2.34 -12.53
N GLU A 238 -8.66 -3.24 -11.73
CA GLU A 238 -8.29 -2.96 -10.34
C GLU A 238 -7.28 -1.80 -10.25
N LYS A 239 -6.30 -1.76 -11.14
CA LYS A 239 -5.35 -0.63 -11.23
C LYS A 239 -6.05 0.68 -11.61
N VAL A 240 -6.95 0.66 -12.60
CA VAL A 240 -7.72 1.85 -13.02
C VAL A 240 -8.55 2.36 -11.84
N VAL A 241 -9.24 1.47 -11.13
CA VAL A 241 -10.05 1.84 -9.95
C VAL A 241 -9.16 2.39 -8.84
N LEU A 242 -8.05 1.73 -8.50
CA LEU A 242 -7.10 2.19 -7.48
C LEU A 242 -6.58 3.59 -7.81
N VAL A 243 -6.02 3.76 -9.00
CA VAL A 243 -5.36 5.00 -9.40
C VAL A 243 -6.39 6.11 -9.61
N GLY A 244 -7.54 5.78 -10.19
CA GLY A 244 -8.64 6.71 -10.38
C GLY A 244 -9.21 7.23 -9.06
N LEU A 245 -9.49 6.35 -8.09
CA LEU A 245 -9.96 6.76 -6.76
C LEU A 245 -8.91 7.58 -6.00
N VAL A 246 -7.64 7.13 -6.00
CA VAL A 246 -6.57 7.89 -5.34
C VAL A 246 -6.46 9.28 -5.95
N ALA A 247 -6.42 9.38 -7.28
CA ALA A 247 -6.26 10.67 -7.92
C ALA A 247 -7.49 11.57 -7.81
N GLU A 248 -8.70 11.00 -7.80
CA GLU A 248 -9.93 11.75 -7.53
C GLU A 248 -9.91 12.36 -6.13
N ILE A 249 -9.55 11.59 -5.10
CA ILE A 249 -9.45 12.11 -3.74
C ILE A 249 -8.38 13.20 -3.64
N TYR A 250 -7.22 13.00 -4.27
CA TYR A 250 -6.20 14.03 -4.33
C TYR A 250 -6.65 15.28 -5.12
N GLY A 251 -7.48 15.11 -6.15
CA GLY A 251 -8.01 16.20 -6.98
C GLY A 251 -8.92 17.14 -6.18
N GLN A 252 -9.70 16.58 -5.25
CA GLN A 252 -10.57 17.35 -4.36
C GLN A 252 -9.77 18.06 -3.24
N ILE A 253 -8.59 17.55 -2.90
CA ILE A 253 -7.72 18.11 -1.85
C ILE A 253 -6.89 19.32 -2.35
N LEU A 254 -6.56 19.37 -3.65
CA LEU A 254 -5.67 20.41 -4.19
C LEU A 254 -6.43 21.72 -4.51
N PRO A 255 -6.02 22.87 -3.92
CA PRO A 255 -6.72 24.14 -4.10
C PRO A 255 -6.52 24.73 -5.50
N GLY A 256 -7.59 25.29 -6.07
CA GLY A 256 -7.54 26.02 -7.35
C GLY A 256 -7.76 25.16 -8.60
N VAL A 257 -8.22 23.92 -8.40
CA VAL A 257 -8.42 22.94 -9.46
C VAL A 257 -9.92 22.66 -9.63
N ASP A 258 -10.60 23.46 -10.46
CA ASP A 258 -11.99 23.19 -10.85
C ASP A 258 -11.99 22.03 -11.86
N HIS A 259 -12.30 20.81 -11.38
CA HIS A 259 -12.36 19.62 -12.22
C HIS A 259 -13.69 18.90 -12.05
N ASP A 260 -14.26 18.46 -13.18
CA ASP A 260 -15.34 17.47 -13.17
C ASP A 260 -14.74 16.11 -12.78
N SER A 261 -15.23 15.52 -11.68
CA SER A 261 -14.79 14.22 -11.16
C SER A 261 -14.79 13.13 -12.22
N LEU A 262 -15.80 13.13 -13.09
CA LEU A 262 -15.91 12.13 -14.15
C LEU A 262 -14.81 12.33 -15.20
N GLN A 263 -14.54 13.57 -15.59
CA GLN A 263 -13.46 13.89 -16.54
C GLN A 263 -12.09 13.49 -16.00
N LEU A 264 -11.79 13.79 -14.72
CA LEU A 264 -10.52 13.40 -14.09
C LEU A 264 -10.37 11.88 -14.05
N PHE A 265 -11.40 11.16 -13.60
CA PHE A 265 -11.40 9.71 -13.56
C PHE A 265 -11.21 9.08 -14.95
N VAL A 266 -11.89 9.60 -15.97
CA VAL A 266 -11.76 9.13 -17.37
C VAL A 266 -10.37 9.40 -17.92
N ALA A 267 -9.82 10.60 -17.71
CA ALA A 267 -8.47 10.97 -18.18
C ALA A 267 -7.41 10.05 -17.57
N ILE A 268 -7.54 9.75 -16.28
CA ILE A 268 -6.61 8.88 -15.56
C ILE A 268 -6.80 7.42 -15.98
N GLY A 269 -8.03 6.97 -16.16
CA GLY A 269 -8.32 5.65 -16.71
C GLY A 269 -7.67 5.45 -18.09
N ALA A 270 -7.81 6.45 -18.99
CA ALA A 270 -7.17 6.44 -20.29
C ALA A 270 -5.64 6.38 -20.17
N LEU A 271 -5.05 7.22 -19.31
CA LEU A 271 -3.60 7.24 -19.05
C LEU A 271 -3.10 5.87 -18.55
N VAL A 272 -3.82 5.24 -17.63
CA VAL A 272 -3.47 3.92 -17.07
C VAL A 272 -3.56 2.82 -18.13
N VAL A 273 -4.60 2.84 -18.98
CA VAL A 273 -4.77 1.85 -20.06
C VAL A 273 -3.70 2.01 -21.14
N ILE A 274 -3.40 3.24 -21.56
CA ILE A 274 -2.30 3.53 -22.51
C ILE A 274 -0.97 3.02 -21.93
N ASN A 275 -0.71 3.30 -20.66
CA ASN A 275 0.49 2.81 -19.97
C ASN A 275 0.57 1.28 -19.91
N ALA A 276 -0.55 0.60 -19.65
CA ALA A 276 -0.61 -0.86 -19.67
C ALA A 276 -0.26 -1.40 -21.07
N GLY A 277 -0.76 -0.76 -22.13
CA GLY A 277 -0.42 -1.06 -23.51
C GLY A 277 1.08 -0.88 -23.82
N ILE A 278 1.65 0.27 -23.44
CA ILE A 278 3.09 0.57 -23.61
C ILE A 278 3.94 -0.48 -22.90
N THR A 279 3.58 -0.81 -21.65
CA THR A 279 4.30 -1.82 -20.86
C THR A 279 4.18 -3.21 -21.47
N LEU A 280 3.02 -3.61 -21.98
CA LEU A 280 2.86 -4.89 -22.67
C LEU A 280 3.71 -4.94 -23.96
N LEU A 281 3.72 -3.86 -24.75
CA LEU A 281 4.50 -3.78 -25.97
C LEU A 281 6.00 -3.85 -25.70
N ALA A 282 6.48 -3.10 -24.71
CA ALA A 282 7.87 -3.16 -24.25
C ALA A 282 8.23 -4.57 -23.77
N SER A 283 7.33 -5.22 -23.01
CA SER A 283 7.51 -6.61 -22.54
C SER A 283 7.60 -7.61 -23.71
N ARG A 284 6.78 -7.44 -24.76
CA ARG A 284 6.84 -8.27 -26.00
C ARG A 284 8.14 -8.06 -26.77
N ARG A 285 8.70 -6.85 -26.75
CA ARG A 285 9.99 -6.51 -27.37
C ARG A 285 11.20 -6.83 -26.48
N ARG A 286 10.99 -7.44 -25.30
CA ARG A 286 12.02 -7.72 -24.27
C ARG A 286 12.77 -6.48 -23.79
N TRP A 287 12.14 -5.31 -23.86
CA TRP A 287 12.66 -4.10 -23.23
C TRP A 287 12.22 -4.10 -21.77
N THR A 288 13.12 -4.51 -20.88
CA THR A 288 12.84 -4.67 -19.46
C THR A 288 13.78 -3.81 -18.63
N ILE A 289 13.25 -3.16 -17.60
CA ILE A 289 14.02 -2.32 -16.67
C ILE A 289 14.10 -3.05 -15.33
N GLU A 290 15.30 -3.39 -14.88
CA GLU A 290 15.50 -4.12 -13.62
C GLU A 290 15.34 -3.22 -12.39
N SER A 291 15.90 -2.02 -12.44
CA SER A 291 15.81 -1.06 -11.34
C SER A 291 14.40 -0.48 -11.20
N ALA A 292 13.85 -0.55 -9.98
CA ALA A 292 12.55 0.03 -9.68
C ALA A 292 12.55 1.56 -9.87
N ALA A 293 13.64 2.23 -9.48
CA ALA A 293 13.77 3.67 -9.61
C ALA A 293 13.76 4.10 -11.09
N TYR A 294 14.53 3.43 -11.95
CA TYR A 294 14.53 3.73 -13.39
C TYR A 294 13.18 3.42 -14.04
N ALA A 295 12.47 2.39 -13.59
CA ALA A 295 11.12 2.09 -14.09
C ALA A 295 10.12 3.21 -13.76
N VAL A 296 10.19 3.76 -12.53
CA VAL A 296 9.37 4.91 -12.13
C VAL A 296 9.74 6.15 -12.95
N LEU A 297 11.03 6.45 -13.11
CA LEU A 297 11.48 7.60 -13.93
C LEU A 297 11.05 7.49 -15.39
N ALA A 298 11.18 6.30 -15.99
CA ALA A 298 10.71 6.05 -17.36
C ALA A 298 9.19 6.22 -17.48
N ARG A 299 8.42 5.79 -16.46
CA ARG A 299 6.98 5.98 -16.40
C ARG A 299 6.60 7.46 -16.28
N ILE A 300 7.28 8.21 -15.43
CA ILE A 300 7.08 9.68 -15.30
C ILE A 300 7.36 10.36 -16.64
N ALA A 301 8.50 10.08 -17.28
CA ALA A 301 8.83 10.67 -18.57
C ALA A 301 7.80 10.34 -19.65
N THR A 302 7.30 9.10 -19.67
CA THR A 302 6.23 8.68 -20.60
C THR A 302 4.94 9.45 -20.34
N ASN A 303 4.54 9.59 -19.07
CA ASN A 303 3.32 10.28 -18.68
C ASN A 303 3.39 11.78 -18.98
N VAL A 304 4.52 12.43 -18.70
CA VAL A 304 4.77 13.82 -19.09
C VAL A 304 4.68 13.99 -20.60
N ALA A 305 5.30 13.11 -21.39
CA ALA A 305 5.21 13.17 -22.85
C ALA A 305 3.77 13.00 -23.37
N LEU A 306 2.99 12.10 -22.76
CA LEU A 306 1.57 11.90 -23.11
C LEU A 306 0.73 13.14 -22.82
N VAL A 307 0.93 13.79 -21.66
CA VAL A 307 0.21 15.02 -21.30
C VAL A 307 0.60 16.18 -22.20
N LEU A 308 1.89 16.37 -22.49
CA LEU A 308 2.35 17.42 -23.41
C LEU A 308 1.80 17.22 -24.84
N LEU A 309 1.70 15.96 -25.29
CA LEU A 309 1.08 15.63 -26.57
C LEU A 309 -0.43 15.94 -26.55
N ALA A 310 -1.13 15.59 -25.48
CA ALA A 310 -2.54 15.87 -25.30
C ALA A 310 -2.81 17.39 -25.29
N ASP A 311 -2.01 18.17 -24.54
CA ASP A 311 -2.09 19.64 -24.50
C ASP A 311 -1.91 20.24 -25.89
N ARG A 312 -0.96 19.72 -26.68
CA ARG A 312 -0.74 20.19 -28.05
C ARG A 312 -1.88 19.86 -29.01
N VAL A 313 -2.56 18.73 -28.80
CA VAL A 313 -3.68 18.28 -29.66
C VAL A 313 -4.99 18.97 -29.26
N LEU A 314 -5.23 19.15 -27.97
CA LEU A 314 -6.48 19.70 -27.42
C LEU A 314 -6.43 21.22 -27.25
N GLY A 315 -5.26 21.85 -27.37
CA GLY A 315 -5.09 23.29 -27.18
C GLY A 315 -5.22 23.73 -25.73
N SER A 316 -5.07 22.82 -24.77
CA SER A 316 -5.10 23.11 -23.33
C SER A 316 -3.72 23.53 -22.81
N SER A 317 -3.71 24.40 -21.81
CA SER A 317 -2.51 24.75 -21.03
C SER A 317 -2.70 24.27 -19.59
N GLY A 318 -2.61 22.94 -19.39
CA GLY A 318 -2.83 22.30 -18.09
C GLY A 318 -1.55 21.88 -17.36
N ALA A 319 -0.37 22.12 -17.92
CA ALA A 319 0.91 21.70 -17.36
C ALA A 319 1.39 22.60 -16.21
N GLY A 320 0.85 22.38 -15.01
CA GLY A 320 1.30 23.00 -13.75
C GLY A 320 2.10 22.05 -12.85
N TRP A 321 2.53 22.57 -11.69
CA TRP A 321 3.21 21.77 -10.65
C TRP A 321 2.31 20.66 -10.09
N ASP A 322 1.01 20.92 -9.94
CA ASP A 322 0.04 19.94 -9.44
C ASP A 322 -0.11 18.77 -10.41
N THR A 323 -0.19 19.04 -11.71
CA THR A 323 -0.19 18.03 -12.77
C THR A 323 1.08 17.17 -12.69
N LEU A 324 2.26 17.78 -12.53
CA LEU A 324 3.50 17.02 -12.37
C LEU A 324 3.48 16.13 -11.12
N PHE A 325 3.00 16.66 -10.00
CA PHE A 325 2.84 15.90 -8.76
C PHE A 325 1.91 14.69 -8.95
N PHE A 326 0.74 14.88 -9.57
CA PHE A 326 -0.16 13.79 -9.93
C PHE A 326 0.49 12.75 -10.83
N LEU A 327 1.20 13.20 -11.87
CA LEU A 327 1.89 12.28 -12.77
C LEU A 327 2.96 11.48 -12.02
N CYS A 328 3.68 12.08 -11.08
CA CYS A 328 4.63 11.37 -10.22
C CYS A 328 3.93 10.31 -9.34
N LEU A 329 2.84 10.70 -8.66
CA LEU A 329 2.05 9.81 -7.80
C LEU A 329 1.49 8.61 -8.59
N VAL A 330 0.79 8.90 -9.69
CA VAL A 330 0.21 7.88 -10.58
C VAL A 330 1.31 6.99 -11.16
N SER A 331 2.43 7.55 -11.60
CA SER A 331 3.56 6.78 -12.14
C SER A 331 4.14 5.83 -11.11
N LEU A 332 4.29 6.27 -9.86
CA LEU A 332 4.80 5.44 -8.77
C LEU A 332 3.85 4.29 -8.44
N ILE A 333 2.56 4.59 -8.18
CA ILE A 333 1.54 3.58 -7.82
C ILE A 333 1.38 2.56 -8.96
N THR A 334 1.28 3.01 -10.21
CA THR A 334 1.13 2.12 -11.37
C THR A 334 2.37 1.24 -11.57
N THR A 335 3.57 1.79 -11.41
CA THR A 335 4.83 1.02 -11.54
C THR A 335 4.97 -0.03 -10.46
N MET A 336 4.65 0.30 -9.21
CA MET A 336 4.65 -0.65 -8.10
C MET A 336 3.61 -1.75 -8.32
N HIS A 337 2.40 -1.38 -8.72
CA HIS A 337 1.36 -2.35 -9.07
C HIS A 337 1.83 -3.30 -10.19
N ASP A 338 2.39 -2.76 -11.28
CA ASP A 338 2.89 -3.56 -12.40
C ASP A 338 4.01 -4.53 -12.02
N ARG A 339 4.82 -4.17 -11.02
CA ARG A 339 5.92 -5.01 -10.55
C ARG A 339 5.47 -6.07 -9.57
N TYR A 340 4.47 -5.79 -8.74
CA TYR A 340 4.06 -6.69 -7.65
C TYR A 340 2.90 -7.63 -8.01
N GLN A 341 2.04 -7.21 -8.93
CA GLN A 341 0.94 -8.04 -9.41
C GLN A 341 1.40 -9.38 -10.04
N PRO A 342 2.50 -9.47 -10.82
CA PRO A 342 2.94 -10.75 -11.38
C PRO A 342 3.38 -11.73 -10.30
N VAL A 343 3.94 -11.21 -9.19
CA VAL A 343 4.35 -12.01 -8.02
C VAL A 343 3.12 -12.65 -7.36
N LEU A 344 2.05 -11.86 -7.19
CA LEU A 344 0.79 -12.36 -6.67
C LEU A 344 0.16 -13.41 -7.60
N ALA A 345 0.16 -13.16 -8.91
CA ALA A 345 -0.37 -14.11 -9.90
C ALA A 345 0.40 -15.44 -9.87
N TYR A 346 1.73 -15.38 -9.80
CA TYR A 346 2.59 -16.57 -9.67
C TYR A 346 2.28 -17.38 -8.40
N ARG A 347 2.16 -16.71 -7.25
CA ARG A 347 1.84 -17.38 -5.97
C ARG A 347 0.45 -18.02 -5.95
N ARG A 348 -0.52 -17.46 -6.68
CA ARG A 348 -1.86 -18.04 -6.83
C ARG A 348 -1.84 -19.31 -7.68
N SER A 349 -1.08 -19.32 -8.77
CA SER A 349 -1.04 -20.45 -9.70
C SER A 349 -0.20 -21.62 -9.20
N HIS A 350 0.86 -21.37 -8.44
CA HIS A 350 1.79 -22.39 -7.95
C HIS A 350 1.56 -22.71 -6.46
N GLY A 351 0.29 -22.72 -6.04
CA GLY A 351 -0.16 -22.81 -4.63
C GLY A 351 0.87 -23.43 -3.69
N THR A 352 1.50 -22.59 -2.87
CA THR A 352 2.44 -22.89 -1.77
C THR A 352 3.16 -24.25 -1.78
N THR A 353 3.71 -24.72 -2.89
CA THR A 353 4.69 -25.81 -2.87
C THR A 353 6.05 -25.19 -2.60
N GLY A 354 6.38 -25.05 -1.32
CA GLY A 354 7.75 -24.84 -0.89
C GLY A 354 8.59 -26.06 -1.25
N SER A 355 9.14 -26.07 -2.45
CA SER A 355 10.32 -26.86 -2.79
C SER A 355 11.03 -26.14 -3.93
N PRO A 356 12.30 -25.73 -3.76
CA PRO A 356 13.07 -25.19 -4.87
C PRO A 356 13.15 -26.25 -5.98
N PRO A 357 13.09 -25.86 -7.27
CA PRO A 357 13.26 -26.83 -8.35
C PRO A 357 14.65 -27.46 -8.20
N HIS A 358 14.67 -28.76 -7.93
CA HIS A 358 15.89 -29.55 -8.00
C HIS A 358 16.45 -29.35 -9.41
N ARG A 359 17.58 -28.63 -9.53
CA ARG A 359 18.35 -28.62 -10.78
C ARG A 359 18.72 -30.07 -11.05
N SER A 360 18.06 -30.69 -12.01
CA SER A 360 18.53 -31.94 -12.59
C SER A 360 19.84 -31.62 -13.29
N SER A 361 20.96 -32.00 -12.68
CA SER A 361 22.24 -32.06 -13.36
C SER A 361 22.09 -33.04 -14.52
N ARG A 362 22.01 -32.51 -15.75
CA ARG A 362 22.29 -33.29 -16.96
C ARG A 362 23.77 -33.67 -16.90
N SER A 363 24.07 -34.90 -16.48
CA SER A 363 25.36 -35.52 -16.75
C SER A 363 25.42 -35.85 -18.25
N SER A 364 26.04 -34.97 -19.02
CA SER A 364 26.57 -35.28 -20.34
C SER A 364 27.93 -35.94 -20.18
N THR A 365 28.05 -37.21 -20.55
CA THR A 365 29.33 -37.88 -20.87
C THR A 365 28.97 -39.11 -21.71
N THR A 366 28.81 -38.92 -23.02
CA THR A 366 29.72 -39.29 -24.14
C THR A 366 29.42 -40.70 -24.67
N PRO A 367 29.22 -40.89 -25.99
CA PRO A 367 28.99 -42.20 -26.58
C PRO A 367 30.31 -42.94 -26.77
N ASP A 368 30.32 -44.22 -26.39
CA ASP A 368 31.42 -45.14 -26.64
C ASP A 368 31.27 -45.73 -28.05
N SER A 369 32.25 -45.44 -28.91
CA SER A 369 32.39 -46.07 -30.22
C SER A 369 33.86 -46.35 -30.51
N ALA A 370 34.13 -47.65 -30.67
CA ALA A 370 35.10 -48.28 -31.56
C ALA A 370 36.33 -48.97 -30.94
N GLN A 371 36.34 -50.30 -31.15
CA GLN A 371 37.46 -51.13 -31.62
C GLN A 371 38.70 -51.26 -30.73
N GLU A 372 38.85 -52.42 -30.08
CA GLU A 372 39.70 -53.55 -30.51
C GLU A 372 39.31 -54.85 -29.79
#